data_AF-A0A4U0U383-F1
#
_entry.id   AF-A0A4U0U383-F1
#
_cell.length_a   1.000
_cell.length_b   1.000
_cell.length_c   1.000
_cell.angle_alpha   90.00
_cell.angle_beta   90.00
_cell.angle_gamma   90.00
#
_symmetry.space_group_name_H-M   'P 1'
#
loop_
_entity.id
_entity.type
_entity.pdbx_description
1 polymer ?
#
loop_
_entity_poly.entity_id
_entity_poly.type
_entity_poly.pdbx_seq_one_letter_code
_entity_poly.pdbx_strand_id
1 'polypeptide(L)'
;MQSTPPICSSSDNALAIVHQHAQPDPPCCHKPGSINCPFGLASCSGYPPSRPVFTNEDIPRNADDKVSTINVLQTLSIQSPAAYRQQLITNFYEAHFPRGISTRFIVFDKIVDWARPRSAAMAAAIDCLLLVQLSIGTGDVATRLECKKRHHVAVQLVPRALQRPKAAYDDGLIAAVDALGICEIFTESADGHGAWRMHTRGLSSLLKARGPKVLRNRFTRNVYIDCLPSALMDALLARKPLVFAEPAWQEEMEKQLPLLTSSL
;
A
#
# COMPACT_ATOMS: atom_id res chain seq x y z
N MET A 1 59.28 -25.11 21.20
CA MET A 1 57.95 -25.65 21.58
C MET A 1 57.04 -24.48 21.87
N GLN A 2 56.26 -24.05 20.87
CA GLN A 2 55.28 -22.97 20.96
C GLN A 2 53.99 -23.51 20.32
N SER A 3 52.94 -23.65 21.13
CA SER A 3 51.66 -24.24 20.74
C SER A 3 50.75 -23.19 20.14
N THR A 4 50.42 -23.37 18.87
CA THR A 4 49.35 -22.67 18.15
C THR A 4 47.96 -23.08 18.67
N PRO A 5 46.99 -22.15 18.77
CA PRO A 5 45.59 -22.50 19.02
C PRO A 5 44.86 -22.89 17.72
N PRO A 6 43.84 -23.77 17.78
CA PRO A 6 43.11 -24.21 16.59
C PRO A 6 42.00 -23.23 16.19
N ILE A 7 41.83 -23.10 14.89
CA ILE A 7 40.72 -22.46 14.18
C ILE A 7 39.59 -23.50 14.09
N CYS A 8 38.37 -23.14 14.52
CA CYS A 8 37.16 -23.89 14.20
C CYS A 8 36.20 -23.00 13.40
N SER A 9 35.92 -23.44 12.19
CA SER A 9 34.95 -22.90 11.24
C SER A 9 33.58 -23.58 11.38
N SER A 10 32.60 -22.88 10.81
CA SER A 10 31.36 -23.37 10.17
C SER A 10 30.14 -23.74 11.04
N SER A 11 29.08 -22.96 10.74
CA SER A 11 27.72 -23.37 10.33
C SER A 11 26.76 -23.99 11.35
N ASP A 12 25.57 -23.37 11.33
CA ASP A 12 24.23 -23.94 11.56
C ASP A 12 23.88 -24.46 12.95
N ASN A 13 23.08 -23.66 13.67
CA ASN A 13 21.74 -24.03 14.13
C ASN A 13 21.23 -23.02 15.17
N ALA A 14 20.15 -22.32 14.86
CA ALA A 14 19.31 -21.68 15.88
C ALA A 14 17.83 -21.88 15.50
N LEU A 15 17.41 -23.13 15.60
CA LEU A 15 16.02 -23.50 15.88
C LEU A 15 15.82 -23.42 17.39
N ALA A 16 14.64 -22.94 17.78
CA ALA A 16 14.05 -22.97 19.13
C ALA A 16 14.62 -22.01 20.18
N ILE A 17 13.95 -20.85 20.34
CA ILE A 17 13.51 -20.36 21.66
C ILE A 17 12.16 -19.66 21.49
N VAL A 18 11.07 -20.37 21.82
CA VAL A 18 9.81 -19.75 22.22
C VAL A 18 9.97 -19.39 23.70
N HIS A 19 10.23 -18.11 24.00
CA HIS A 19 10.07 -17.59 25.35
C HIS A 19 8.83 -16.71 25.40
N GLN A 20 7.85 -17.18 26.17
CA GLN A 20 6.78 -16.39 26.74
C GLN A 20 7.39 -15.22 27.52
N HIS A 21 7.12 -13.99 27.07
CA HIS A 21 7.20 -12.82 27.93
C HIS A 21 5.79 -12.35 28.26
N ALA A 22 5.38 -12.62 29.50
CA ALA A 22 4.33 -11.88 30.15
C ALA A 22 4.72 -10.39 30.16
N GLN A 23 3.86 -9.55 29.58
CA GLN A 23 3.99 -8.11 29.65
C GLN A 23 3.72 -7.66 31.09
N PRO A 24 4.54 -6.78 31.70
CA PRO A 24 4.20 -6.16 32.97
C PRO A 24 3.02 -5.19 32.77
N ASP A 25 2.09 -5.20 33.73
CA ASP A 25 0.95 -4.29 33.76
C ASP A 25 1.41 -2.82 33.67
N PRO A 26 0.72 -1.95 32.91
CA PRO A 26 1.06 -0.54 32.86
C PRO A 26 0.82 0.12 34.22
N PRO A 27 1.76 0.94 34.72
CA PRO A 27 1.68 1.54 36.05
C PRO A 27 0.80 2.78 36.02
N CYS A 28 -0.52 2.64 35.91
CA CYS A 28 -1.46 3.77 36.00
C CYS A 28 -2.86 3.28 36.40
N CYS A 29 -3.05 2.90 37.66
CA CYS A 29 -4.38 2.92 38.29
C CYS A 29 -4.23 3.46 39.71
N HIS A 30 -4.20 4.79 39.82
CA HIS A 30 -4.41 5.48 41.08
C HIS A 30 -5.86 5.31 41.55
N LYS A 31 -6.01 5.38 42.87
CA LYS A 31 -7.22 5.19 43.68
C LYS A 31 -8.50 5.80 43.06
N PRO A 32 -9.66 5.15 43.25
CA PRO A 32 -10.96 5.73 42.88
C PRO A 32 -11.17 7.03 43.68
N GLY A 33 -11.35 8.17 42.98
CA GLY A 33 -11.61 9.48 43.59
C GLY A 33 -10.86 10.67 43.00
N SER A 34 -9.97 10.49 42.02
CA SER A 34 -9.33 11.61 41.31
C SER A 34 -10.19 12.09 40.14
N ILE A 35 -10.76 13.29 40.24
CA ILE A 35 -11.71 13.88 39.26
C ILE A 35 -11.04 14.48 38.02
N ASN A 36 -9.71 14.55 37.95
CA ASN A 36 -9.04 15.22 36.83
C ASN A 36 -8.45 14.23 35.83
N CYS A 37 -9.27 13.81 34.87
CA CYS A 37 -8.77 13.29 33.60
C CYS A 37 -8.14 14.46 32.82
N PRO A 38 -6.85 14.41 32.42
CA PRO A 38 -6.20 15.50 31.69
C PRO A 38 -6.81 15.78 30.32
N PHE A 39 -7.73 14.93 29.86
CA PHE A 39 -8.43 15.06 28.58
C PHE A 39 -9.89 15.51 28.72
N GLY A 40 -10.38 15.80 29.94
CA GLY A 40 -11.71 16.39 30.14
C GLY A 40 -12.91 15.55 29.66
N LEU A 41 -12.74 14.23 29.50
CA LEU A 41 -13.80 13.34 29.03
C LEU A 41 -14.73 12.92 30.18
N ALA A 42 -16.04 13.11 29.98
CA ALA A 42 -17.07 12.98 31.02
C ALA A 42 -17.39 11.54 31.48
N SER A 43 -16.77 10.50 30.92
CA SER A 43 -17.16 9.11 31.18
C SER A 43 -15.96 8.16 31.34
N CYS A 44 -15.17 8.35 32.39
CA CYS A 44 -14.30 7.30 32.90
C CYS A 44 -15.01 6.54 34.03
N SER A 45 -16.04 5.77 33.71
CA SER A 45 -16.63 4.78 34.62
C SER A 45 -16.58 3.39 34.01
N GLY A 46 -15.43 2.73 34.15
CA GLY A 46 -15.37 1.39 34.72
C GLY A 46 -16.00 0.18 34.01
N TYR A 47 -16.34 0.21 32.72
CA TYR A 47 -16.61 -1.01 31.94
C TYR A 47 -16.10 -0.86 30.50
N PRO A 48 -15.54 -1.92 29.88
CA PRO A 48 -15.22 -1.86 28.46
C PRO A 48 -16.53 -1.72 27.67
N PRO A 49 -16.63 -0.81 26.68
CA PRO A 49 -17.71 -0.93 25.72
C PRO A 49 -17.51 -2.30 25.05
N SER A 50 -18.51 -3.17 25.15
CA SER A 50 -18.61 -4.36 24.32
C SER A 50 -18.31 -3.93 22.89
N ARG A 51 -17.27 -4.52 22.28
CA ARG A 51 -16.92 -4.27 20.88
C ARG A 51 -18.21 -4.30 20.07
N PRO A 52 -18.53 -3.26 19.28
CA PRO A 52 -19.55 -3.45 18.26
C PRO A 52 -19.07 -4.61 17.39
N VAL A 53 -19.79 -5.73 17.45
CA VAL A 53 -19.65 -6.80 16.48
C VAL A 53 -20.21 -6.21 15.20
N PHE A 54 -19.35 -5.71 14.33
CA PHE A 54 -19.73 -5.36 12.98
C PHE A 54 -20.04 -6.67 12.25
N THR A 55 -21.30 -7.08 12.27
CA THR A 55 -21.82 -8.04 11.30
C THR A 55 -21.91 -7.34 9.95
N ASN A 56 -21.57 -8.03 8.86
CA ASN A 56 -21.58 -7.53 7.48
C ASN A 56 -22.98 -7.07 6.96
N GLU A 57 -23.97 -6.98 7.83
CA GLU A 57 -25.37 -6.72 7.49
C GLU A 57 -25.80 -5.25 7.62
N ASP A 58 -25.02 -4.38 8.26
CA ASP A 58 -25.46 -3.00 8.54
C ASP A 58 -24.97 -1.93 7.54
N ILE A 59 -24.39 -2.34 6.41
CA ILE A 59 -24.17 -1.42 5.29
C ILE A 59 -25.36 -1.55 4.35
N PRO A 60 -26.24 -0.54 4.21
CA PRO A 60 -27.25 -0.55 3.17
C PRO A 60 -26.55 -0.55 1.81
N ARG A 61 -26.39 -1.74 1.23
CA ARG A 61 -26.05 -1.92 -0.17
C ARG A 61 -27.28 -1.46 -0.92
N ASN A 62 -27.24 -0.24 -1.46
CA ASN A 62 -28.21 0.21 -2.44
C ASN A 62 -28.07 -0.73 -3.65
N ALA A 63 -28.89 -1.77 -3.66
CA ALA A 63 -28.77 -2.93 -4.55
C ALA A 63 -29.40 -2.69 -5.92
N ASP A 64 -30.08 -1.55 -6.10
CA ASP A 64 -30.96 -1.33 -7.26
C ASP A 64 -30.28 -0.62 -8.45
N ASP A 65 -29.01 -0.21 -8.34
CA ASP A 65 -28.25 0.41 -9.45
C ASP A 65 -27.14 -0.47 -10.01
N LYS A 66 -27.00 -1.70 -9.50
CA LYS A 66 -26.05 -2.68 -10.01
C LYS A 66 -26.77 -3.62 -10.97
N VAL A 67 -26.14 -3.89 -12.10
CA VAL A 67 -26.53 -4.87 -13.13
C VAL A 67 -27.31 -4.29 -14.32
N SER A 68 -26.65 -3.40 -15.06
CA SER A 68 -26.80 -3.34 -16.53
C SER A 68 -25.46 -3.23 -17.28
N THR A 69 -24.33 -3.25 -16.56
CA THR A 69 -22.98 -3.16 -17.15
C THR A 69 -22.24 -4.49 -17.23
N ILE A 70 -22.83 -5.56 -16.68
CA ILE A 70 -22.22 -6.90 -16.62
C ILE A 70 -22.62 -7.68 -17.88
N ASN A 71 -22.00 -7.36 -19.01
CA ASN A 71 -21.90 -8.26 -20.17
C ASN A 71 -20.84 -7.87 -21.22
N VAL A 72 -19.96 -6.90 -20.92
CA VAL A 72 -18.96 -6.43 -21.90
C VAL A 72 -17.65 -7.25 -21.84
N LEU A 73 -17.42 -8.04 -20.79
CA LEU A 73 -16.16 -8.75 -20.58
C LEU A 73 -16.08 -10.14 -21.24
N GLN A 74 -17.19 -10.69 -21.77
CA GLN A 74 -17.21 -12.08 -22.26
C GLN A 74 -17.13 -12.28 -23.77
N THR A 75 -17.22 -11.24 -24.62
CA THR A 75 -17.37 -11.45 -26.08
C THR A 75 -16.28 -10.87 -26.98
N LEU A 76 -15.27 -10.18 -26.44
CA LEU A 76 -14.11 -9.76 -27.24
C LEU A 76 -12.83 -10.05 -26.46
N SER A 77 -12.15 -11.13 -26.84
CA SER A 77 -10.75 -11.38 -26.45
C SER A 77 -9.91 -10.21 -26.97
N ILE A 78 -9.71 -9.18 -26.16
CA ILE A 78 -8.81 -8.07 -26.49
C ILE A 78 -7.40 -8.65 -26.49
N GLN A 79 -6.83 -8.84 -27.67
CA GLN A 79 -5.52 -9.49 -27.83
C GLN A 79 -4.33 -8.55 -27.51
N SER A 80 -4.57 -7.25 -27.33
CA SER A 80 -3.52 -6.28 -27.01
C SER A 80 -3.41 -6.07 -25.50
N PRO A 81 -2.24 -6.31 -24.88
CA PRO A 81 -2.01 -6.00 -23.46
C PRO A 81 -2.25 -4.52 -23.12
N ALA A 82 -2.04 -3.61 -24.06
CA ALA A 82 -2.29 -2.19 -23.85
C ALA A 82 -3.79 -1.88 -23.84
N ALA A 83 -4.56 -2.44 -24.77
CA ALA A 83 -6.01 -2.26 -24.82
C ALA A 83 -6.70 -2.93 -23.63
N TYR A 84 -6.23 -4.11 -23.21
CA TYR A 84 -6.71 -4.79 -22.00
C TYR A 84 -6.52 -3.93 -20.75
N ARG A 85 -5.32 -3.35 -20.57
CA ARG A 85 -5.06 -2.43 -19.45
C ARG A 85 -5.91 -1.18 -19.52
N GLN A 86 -6.12 -0.62 -20.71
CA GLN A 86 -6.99 0.54 -20.88
C GLN A 86 -8.41 0.22 -20.44
N GLN A 87 -8.93 -0.97 -20.76
CA GLN A 87 -10.24 -1.41 -20.30
C GLN A 87 -10.28 -1.53 -18.76
N LEU A 88 -9.25 -2.10 -18.15
CA LEU A 88 -9.14 -2.20 -16.69
C LEU A 88 -9.12 -0.82 -16.02
N ILE A 89 -8.38 0.14 -16.58
CA ILE A 89 -8.34 1.54 -16.09
C ILE A 89 -9.73 2.18 -16.19
N THR A 90 -10.40 2.03 -17.33
CA THR A 90 -11.76 2.55 -17.52
C THR A 90 -12.74 1.93 -16.52
N ASN A 91 -12.69 0.62 -16.32
CA ASN A 91 -13.54 -0.07 -15.34
C ASN A 91 -13.27 0.41 -13.91
N PHE A 92 -12.01 0.54 -13.52
CA PHE A 92 -11.61 1.09 -12.22
C PHE A 92 -12.15 2.51 -12.03
N TYR A 93 -11.99 3.36 -13.05
CA TYR A 93 -12.45 4.74 -13.02
C TYR A 93 -13.97 4.85 -12.90
N GLU A 94 -14.73 4.08 -13.69
CA GLU A 94 -16.19 4.07 -13.60
C GLU A 94 -16.71 3.56 -12.24
N ALA A 95 -16.00 2.61 -11.63
CA ALA A 95 -16.40 2.04 -10.35
C ALA A 95 -16.18 2.98 -9.15
N HIS A 96 -15.16 3.85 -9.21
CA HIS A 96 -14.73 4.66 -8.05
C HIS A 96 -15.06 6.15 -8.16
N PHE A 97 -15.36 6.65 -9.36
CA PHE A 97 -15.60 8.08 -9.58
C PHE A 97 -16.99 8.29 -10.20
N PRO A 98 -17.96 8.90 -9.49
CA PRO A 98 -19.31 9.16 -10.02
C PRO A 98 -19.34 10.12 -11.22
N ARG A 99 -20.38 10.02 -12.07
CA ARG A 99 -20.51 10.83 -13.31
C ARG A 99 -20.81 12.32 -13.06
N GLY A 100 -21.23 12.68 -11.85
CA GLY A 100 -21.61 14.06 -11.49
C GLY A 100 -20.47 14.97 -11.01
N ILE A 101 -19.23 14.50 -10.98
CA ILE A 101 -18.09 15.28 -10.46
C ILE A 101 -17.39 15.99 -11.64
N SER A 102 -17.28 17.32 -11.59
CA SER A 102 -16.67 18.11 -12.68
C SER A 102 -15.17 17.82 -12.87
N THR A 103 -14.47 17.47 -11.80
CA THR A 103 -13.02 17.17 -11.81
C THR A 103 -12.70 15.74 -12.25
N ARG A 104 -13.70 14.94 -12.62
CA ARG A 104 -13.54 13.52 -12.93
C ARG A 104 -12.52 13.27 -14.05
N PHE A 105 -12.55 14.08 -15.11
CA PHE A 105 -11.60 13.98 -16.23
C PHE A 105 -10.15 14.28 -15.82
N ILE A 106 -9.94 15.20 -14.87
CA ILE A 106 -8.60 15.51 -14.33
C ILE A 106 -8.06 14.30 -13.58
N VAL A 107 -8.92 13.64 -12.80
CA VAL A 107 -8.54 12.41 -12.08
C VAL A 107 -8.25 11.27 -13.05
N PHE A 108 -9.04 11.14 -14.13
CA PHE A 108 -8.79 10.14 -15.16
C PHE A 108 -7.41 10.28 -15.79
N ASP A 109 -7.03 11.50 -16.20
CA ASP A 109 -5.69 11.76 -16.77
C ASP A 109 -4.57 11.39 -15.79
N LYS A 110 -4.74 11.73 -14.50
CA LYS A 110 -3.78 11.36 -13.45
C LYS A 110 -3.66 9.84 -13.30
N ILE A 111 -4.78 9.11 -13.30
CA ILE A 111 -4.79 7.64 -13.21
C ILE A 111 -4.11 7.03 -14.44
N VAL A 112 -4.43 7.51 -15.64
CA VAL A 112 -3.83 7.01 -16.90
C VAL A 112 -2.32 7.26 -16.93
N ASP A 113 -1.85 8.44 -16.52
CA ASP A 113 -0.42 8.75 -16.48
C ASP A 113 0.34 7.93 -15.42
N TRP A 114 -0.26 7.74 -14.25
CA TRP A 114 0.29 6.88 -13.20
C TRP A 114 0.36 5.42 -13.66
N ALA A 115 -0.72 4.89 -14.22
CA ALA A 115 -0.83 3.50 -14.67
C ALA A 115 -0.05 3.19 -15.95
N ARG A 116 0.53 4.19 -16.62
CA ARG A 116 1.36 4.00 -17.82
C ARG A 116 2.57 3.12 -17.49
N PRO A 117 2.71 1.93 -18.09
CA PRO A 117 3.81 1.03 -17.76
C PRO A 117 5.18 1.62 -18.10
N ARG A 118 6.10 1.63 -17.13
CA ARG A 118 7.50 2.06 -17.28
C ARG A 118 8.49 0.89 -17.21
N SER A 119 8.02 -0.27 -16.74
CA SER A 119 8.79 -1.52 -16.70
C SER A 119 7.84 -2.72 -16.76
N ALA A 120 8.37 -3.92 -17.03
CA ALA A 120 7.59 -5.15 -16.98
C ALA A 120 7.05 -5.44 -15.56
N ALA A 121 7.83 -5.11 -14.52
CA ALA A 121 7.41 -5.26 -13.13
C ALA A 121 6.21 -4.34 -12.82
N MET A 122 6.29 -3.08 -13.26
CA MET A 122 5.20 -2.11 -13.10
C MET A 122 3.96 -2.56 -13.86
N ALA A 123 4.10 -3.01 -15.11
CA ALA A 123 2.98 -3.49 -15.91
C ALA A 123 2.21 -4.61 -15.19
N ALA A 124 2.92 -5.61 -14.68
CA ALA A 124 2.32 -6.72 -13.95
C ALA A 124 1.67 -6.27 -12.63
N ALA A 125 2.31 -5.36 -11.89
CA ALA A 125 1.77 -4.84 -10.63
C ALA A 125 0.50 -3.98 -10.82
N ILE A 126 0.49 -3.14 -11.86
CA ILE A 126 -0.68 -2.32 -12.23
C ILE A 126 -1.84 -3.21 -12.69
N ASP A 127 -1.57 -4.19 -13.55
CA ASP A 127 -2.59 -5.13 -13.99
C ASP A 127 -3.18 -5.89 -12.79
N CYS A 128 -2.32 -6.33 -11.87
CA CYS A 128 -2.75 -6.94 -10.62
C CYS A 128 -3.67 -6.00 -9.84
N LEU A 129 -3.25 -4.76 -9.58
CA LEU A 129 -4.04 -3.80 -8.80
C LEU A 129 -5.42 -3.57 -9.41
N LEU A 130 -5.49 -3.32 -10.71
CA LEU A 130 -6.77 -3.05 -11.38
C LEU A 130 -7.67 -4.30 -11.37
N LEU A 131 -7.09 -5.51 -11.50
CA LEU A 131 -7.83 -6.77 -11.40
C LEU A 131 -8.33 -7.05 -9.99
N VAL A 132 -7.56 -6.71 -8.95
CA VAL A 132 -8.03 -6.81 -7.55
C VAL A 132 -9.29 -5.99 -7.39
N GLN A 133 -9.24 -4.72 -7.78
CA GLN A 133 -10.37 -3.79 -7.67
C GLN A 133 -11.59 -4.28 -8.45
N LEU A 134 -11.37 -4.77 -9.68
CA LEU A 134 -12.44 -5.37 -10.48
C LEU A 134 -13.04 -6.61 -9.80
N SER A 135 -12.19 -7.50 -9.27
CA SER A 135 -12.63 -8.75 -8.64
C SER A 135 -13.41 -8.53 -7.34
N ILE A 136 -13.12 -7.45 -6.60
CA ILE A 136 -13.88 -7.05 -5.42
C ILE A 136 -15.27 -6.56 -5.85
N GLY A 137 -15.34 -5.77 -6.92
CA GLY A 137 -16.60 -5.25 -7.45
C GLY A 137 -17.51 -6.32 -8.04
N THR A 138 -16.95 -7.32 -8.74
CA THR A 138 -17.73 -8.33 -9.47
C THR A 138 -17.87 -9.66 -8.73
N GLY A 139 -16.97 -9.98 -7.80
CA GLY A 139 -16.89 -11.31 -7.18
C GLY A 139 -16.37 -12.41 -8.11
N ASP A 140 -15.93 -12.09 -9.33
CA ASP A 140 -15.55 -13.08 -10.34
C ASP A 140 -14.27 -13.86 -9.97
N VAL A 141 -14.38 -15.19 -9.92
CA VAL A 141 -13.31 -16.11 -9.58
C VAL A 141 -12.21 -16.11 -10.64
N ALA A 142 -12.57 -15.97 -11.93
CA ALA A 142 -11.59 -15.97 -13.01
C ALA A 142 -10.70 -14.71 -12.95
N THR A 143 -11.30 -13.54 -12.72
CA THR A 143 -10.60 -12.27 -12.48
C THR A 143 -9.66 -12.38 -11.27
N ARG A 144 -10.12 -13.00 -10.17
CA ARG A 144 -9.28 -13.19 -8.98
C ARG A 144 -8.08 -14.10 -9.25
N LEU A 145 -8.25 -15.17 -10.03
CA LEU A 145 -7.15 -16.04 -10.43
C LEU A 145 -6.15 -15.30 -11.32
N GLU A 146 -6.62 -14.47 -12.25
CA GLU A 146 -5.76 -13.66 -13.10
C GLU A 146 -4.97 -12.62 -12.29
N CYS A 147 -5.61 -11.95 -11.33
CA CYS A 147 -4.93 -11.10 -10.36
C CYS A 147 -3.76 -11.83 -9.68
N LYS A 148 -3.98 -13.04 -9.12
CA LYS A 148 -2.93 -13.82 -8.46
C LYS A 148 -1.75 -14.12 -9.38
N LYS A 149 -2.00 -14.43 -10.66
CA LYS A 149 -0.93 -14.65 -11.65
C LYS A 149 -0.11 -13.38 -11.87
N ARG A 150 -0.78 -12.23 -12.05
CA ARG A 150 -0.10 -10.94 -12.25
C ARG A 150 0.70 -10.51 -11.03
N HIS A 151 0.15 -10.74 -9.84
CA HIS A 151 0.84 -10.56 -8.57
C HIS A 151 2.15 -11.36 -8.52
N HIS A 152 2.05 -12.67 -8.78
CA HIS A 152 3.22 -13.56 -8.77
C HIS A 152 4.31 -13.12 -9.75
N VAL A 153 3.92 -12.73 -10.97
CA VAL A 153 4.86 -12.20 -11.97
C VAL A 153 5.55 -10.92 -11.46
N ALA A 154 4.80 -9.98 -10.89
CA ALA A 154 5.37 -8.75 -10.35
C ALA A 154 6.36 -9.02 -9.21
N VAL A 155 5.99 -9.89 -8.25
CA VAL A 155 6.85 -10.29 -7.13
C VAL A 155 8.13 -11.01 -7.60
N GLN A 156 8.09 -11.76 -8.71
CA GLN A 156 9.30 -12.35 -9.29
C GLN A 156 10.21 -11.33 -10.00
N LEU A 157 9.63 -10.28 -10.60
CA LEU A 157 10.37 -9.29 -11.37
C LEU A 157 11.04 -8.22 -10.48
N VAL A 158 10.41 -7.85 -9.36
CA VAL A 158 10.92 -6.81 -8.45
C VAL A 158 12.32 -7.13 -7.89
N PRO A 159 12.59 -8.33 -7.33
CA PRO A 159 13.94 -8.70 -6.86
C PRO A 159 15.01 -8.61 -7.95
N ARG A 160 14.67 -9.00 -9.18
CA ARG A 160 15.59 -8.91 -10.33
C ARG A 160 15.89 -7.46 -10.70
N ALA A 161 14.89 -6.57 -10.60
CA ALA A 161 15.08 -5.15 -10.82
C ALA A 161 15.92 -4.51 -9.71
N LEU A 162 15.75 -4.93 -8.45
CA LEU A 162 16.54 -4.46 -7.30
C LEU A 162 18.04 -4.77 -7.42
N GLN A 163 18.41 -5.86 -8.11
CA GLN A 163 19.81 -6.24 -8.32
C GLN A 163 20.54 -5.33 -9.33
N ARG A 164 19.82 -4.48 -10.07
CA ARG A 164 20.44 -3.61 -11.08
C ARG A 164 21.18 -2.44 -10.42
N PRO A 165 22.30 -1.99 -11.01
CA PRO A 165 22.92 -0.74 -10.60
C PRO A 165 21.91 0.41 -10.67
N LYS A 166 21.91 1.29 -9.65
CA LYS A 166 20.98 2.43 -9.56
C LYS A 166 19.50 2.03 -9.54
N ALA A 167 19.15 0.82 -9.08
CA ALA A 167 17.76 0.37 -8.94
C ALA A 167 16.88 1.38 -8.18
N ALA A 168 17.43 2.05 -7.16
CA ALA A 168 16.75 3.11 -6.44
C ALA A 168 16.18 4.19 -7.37
N TYR A 169 16.80 4.49 -8.51
CA TYR A 169 16.39 5.52 -9.48
C TYR A 169 15.53 4.99 -10.65
N ASP A 170 15.14 3.71 -10.65
CA ASP A 170 14.22 3.15 -11.63
C ASP A 170 12.76 3.49 -11.27
N ASP A 171 12.14 4.39 -12.04
CA ASP A 171 10.74 4.80 -11.88
C ASP A 171 9.75 3.64 -12.00
N GLY A 172 10.03 2.69 -12.88
CA GLY A 172 9.21 1.49 -13.02
C GLY A 172 9.33 0.57 -11.80
N LEU A 173 10.46 0.56 -11.10
CA LEU A 173 10.63 -0.22 -9.88
C LEU A 173 9.84 0.37 -8.71
N ILE A 174 9.97 1.67 -8.44
CA ILE A 174 9.24 2.29 -7.32
C ILE A 174 7.73 2.15 -7.49
N ALA A 175 7.22 2.30 -8.72
CA ALA A 175 5.80 2.18 -8.99
C ALA A 175 5.30 0.74 -8.98
N ALA A 176 6.15 -0.24 -9.33
CA ALA A 176 5.82 -1.64 -9.14
C ALA A 176 5.67 -1.96 -7.64
N VAL A 177 6.58 -1.47 -6.80
CA VAL A 177 6.52 -1.67 -5.34
C VAL A 177 5.32 -0.97 -4.72
N ASP A 178 5.02 0.25 -5.18
CA ASP A 178 3.84 1.01 -4.76
C ASP A 178 2.53 0.28 -5.10
N ALA A 179 2.34 -0.10 -6.37
CA ALA A 179 1.16 -0.84 -6.81
C ALA A 179 1.01 -2.20 -6.08
N LEU A 180 2.10 -2.92 -5.82
CA LEU A 180 2.08 -4.15 -5.00
C LEU A 180 1.66 -3.87 -3.56
N GLY A 181 2.19 -2.80 -2.95
CA GLY A 181 1.78 -2.37 -1.60
C GLY A 181 0.29 -2.10 -1.50
N ILE A 182 -0.29 -1.46 -2.52
CA ILE A 182 -1.74 -1.24 -2.60
C ILE A 182 -2.48 -2.57 -2.79
N CYS A 183 -2.02 -3.46 -3.67
CA CYS A 183 -2.66 -4.78 -3.88
C CYS A 183 -2.82 -5.55 -2.57
N GLU A 184 -1.76 -5.60 -1.76
CA GLU A 184 -1.69 -6.36 -0.51
C GLU A 184 -2.59 -5.80 0.60
N ILE A 185 -3.14 -4.60 0.44
CA ILE A 185 -4.20 -4.06 1.33
C ILE A 185 -5.54 -4.73 1.02
N PHE A 186 -5.79 -5.06 -0.25
CA PHE A 186 -7.08 -5.52 -0.75
C PHE A 186 -7.15 -7.03 -0.95
N THR A 187 -6.01 -7.69 -1.13
CA THR A 187 -5.99 -9.14 -1.34
C THR A 187 -5.93 -9.92 -0.03
N GLU A 188 -6.86 -10.85 0.14
CA GLU A 188 -6.76 -11.92 1.14
C GLU A 188 -5.53 -12.83 0.93
N SER A 189 -4.89 -12.74 -0.25
CA SER A 189 -3.69 -13.50 -0.61
C SER A 189 -2.38 -12.94 -0.04
N ALA A 190 -2.44 -11.92 0.81
CA ALA A 190 -1.29 -11.61 1.66
C ALA A 190 -1.09 -12.81 2.61
N ASP A 191 -0.21 -13.73 2.25
CA ASP A 191 0.12 -14.94 3.04
C ASP A 191 0.64 -14.64 4.48
N GLY A 192 0.62 -13.37 4.91
CA GLY A 192 0.81 -12.97 6.29
C GLY A 192 0.24 -11.58 6.59
N HIS A 193 -0.20 -11.39 7.84
CA HIS A 193 -0.59 -10.10 8.38
C HIS A 193 0.53 -9.05 8.19
N GLY A 194 0.37 -8.17 7.21
CA GLY A 194 1.24 -7.02 7.00
C GLY A 194 2.24 -7.11 5.85
N ALA A 195 1.99 -7.90 4.80
CA ALA A 195 2.76 -7.85 3.55
C ALA A 195 2.84 -6.43 2.97
N TRP A 196 1.74 -5.67 3.01
CA TRP A 196 1.71 -4.25 2.61
C TRP A 196 2.79 -3.41 3.33
N ARG A 197 3.08 -3.68 4.62
CA ARG A 197 4.12 -2.95 5.37
C ARG A 197 5.51 -3.19 4.79
N MET A 198 5.80 -4.40 4.31
CA MET A 198 7.09 -4.70 3.68
C MET A 198 7.27 -3.88 2.39
N HIS A 199 6.22 -3.80 1.57
CA HIS A 199 6.23 -2.95 0.38
C HIS A 199 6.34 -1.46 0.71
N THR A 200 5.57 -0.97 1.69
CA THR A 200 5.66 0.42 2.18
C THR A 200 7.08 0.76 2.65
N ARG A 201 7.72 -0.11 3.43
CA ARG A 201 9.11 0.09 3.89
C ARG A 201 10.12 0.04 2.75
N GLY A 202 9.94 -0.89 1.81
CA GLY A 202 10.76 -0.99 0.61
C GLY A 202 10.66 0.28 -0.25
N LEU A 203 9.44 0.73 -0.53
CA LEU A 203 9.17 1.96 -1.28
C LEU A 203 9.75 3.19 -0.57
N SER A 204 9.53 3.29 0.74
CA SER A 204 10.09 4.35 1.57
C SER A 204 11.61 4.39 1.50
N SER A 205 12.27 3.23 1.52
CA SER A 205 13.74 3.13 1.40
C SER A 205 14.22 3.56 0.01
N LEU A 206 13.51 3.17 -1.06
CA LEU A 206 13.82 3.59 -2.43
C LEU A 206 13.65 5.10 -2.63
N LEU A 207 12.56 5.68 -2.12
CA LEU A 207 12.31 7.12 -2.17
C LEU A 207 13.34 7.89 -1.34
N LYS A 208 13.66 7.40 -0.13
CA LYS A 208 14.69 8.00 0.72
C LYS A 208 16.06 8.02 0.05
N ALA A 209 16.44 6.95 -0.64
CA ALA A 209 17.71 6.87 -1.36
C ALA A 209 17.83 7.90 -2.51
N ARG A 210 16.71 8.32 -3.09
CA ARG A 210 16.68 9.41 -4.09
C ARG A 210 16.71 10.81 -3.47
N GLY A 211 16.28 10.93 -2.21
CA GLY A 211 16.18 12.18 -1.45
C GLY A 211 15.00 13.08 -1.85
N PRO A 212 14.82 14.23 -1.18
CA PRO A 212 13.65 15.10 -1.34
C PRO A 212 13.39 15.59 -2.78
N LYS A 213 14.44 15.67 -3.60
CA LYS A 213 14.35 16.15 -4.99
C LYS A 213 13.43 15.30 -5.87
N VAL A 214 13.01 14.11 -5.44
CA VAL A 214 11.95 13.32 -6.10
C VAL A 214 10.64 14.07 -6.22
N LEU A 215 10.38 15.04 -5.35
CA LEU A 215 9.16 15.85 -5.40
C LEU A 215 9.12 16.77 -6.64
N ARG A 216 10.25 17.01 -7.32
CA ARG A 216 10.30 17.88 -8.51
C ARG A 216 9.73 17.21 -9.75
N ASN A 217 9.92 15.90 -9.89
CA ASN A 217 9.36 15.15 -11.01
C ASN A 217 7.90 14.77 -10.68
N ARG A 218 6.98 15.03 -11.62
CA ARG A 218 5.54 14.80 -11.43
C ARG A 218 5.22 13.37 -11.02
N PHE A 219 5.81 12.39 -11.69
CA PHE A 219 5.52 10.98 -11.45
C PHE A 219 6.01 10.53 -10.08
N THR A 220 7.28 10.80 -9.76
CA THR A 220 7.86 10.40 -8.47
C THR A 220 7.26 11.17 -7.30
N ARG A 221 6.79 12.41 -7.53
CA ARG A 221 5.99 13.17 -6.57
C ARG A 221 4.64 12.49 -6.29
N ASN A 222 3.93 12.01 -7.30
CA ASN A 222 2.68 11.29 -7.11
C ASN A 222 2.90 10.00 -6.32
N VAL A 223 3.89 9.19 -6.70
CA VAL A 223 4.25 7.97 -5.95
C VAL A 223 4.63 8.28 -4.49
N TYR A 224 5.31 9.40 -4.23
CA TYR A 224 5.58 9.84 -2.85
C TYR A 224 4.30 10.17 -2.09
N ILE A 225 3.37 10.91 -2.70
CA ILE A 225 2.09 11.30 -2.10
C ILE A 225 1.26 10.03 -1.80
N ASP A 226 1.22 9.08 -2.73
CA ASP A 226 0.52 7.80 -2.57
C ASP A 226 1.13 6.96 -1.44
N CYS A 227 2.47 6.97 -1.33
CA CYS A 227 3.19 6.27 -0.27
C CYS A 227 2.95 6.87 1.12
N LEU A 228 2.75 8.19 1.24
CA LEU A 228 2.82 8.92 2.50
C LEU A 228 1.81 8.44 3.57
N PRO A 229 0.52 8.22 3.26
CA PRO A 229 -0.43 7.65 4.23
C PRO A 229 0.01 6.28 4.75
N SER A 230 0.48 5.40 3.87
CA SER A 230 0.93 4.06 4.26
C SER A 230 2.19 4.11 5.14
N ALA A 231 3.14 4.98 4.80
CA ALA A 231 4.36 5.18 5.58
C ALA A 231 4.08 5.79 6.97
N LEU A 232 3.11 6.72 7.05
CA LEU A 232 2.64 7.26 8.32
C LEU A 232 1.99 6.17 9.18
N MET A 233 1.12 5.35 8.59
CA MET A 233 0.48 4.25 9.31
C MET A 233 1.50 3.22 9.82
N ASP A 234 2.49 2.83 9.02
CA ASP A 234 3.56 1.93 9.48
C ASP A 234 4.39 2.56 10.62
N ALA A 235 4.72 3.86 10.52
CA ALA A 235 5.46 4.58 11.54
C ALA A 235 4.69 4.65 12.87
N LEU A 236 3.39 4.95 12.83
CA LEU A 236 2.51 4.98 14.00
C LEU A 236 2.41 3.60 14.67
N LEU A 237 2.18 2.54 13.88
CA LEU A 237 2.11 1.17 14.38
C LEU A 237 3.45 0.71 14.98
N ALA A 238 4.57 1.12 14.38
CA ALA A 238 5.90 0.81 14.88
C ALA A 238 6.38 1.73 16.02
N ARG A 239 5.62 2.79 16.35
CA ARG A 239 6.01 3.86 17.28
C ARG A 239 7.40 4.45 16.94
N LYS A 240 7.63 4.71 15.66
CA LYS A 240 8.88 5.27 15.13
C LYS A 240 8.62 6.60 14.42
N PRO A 241 9.63 7.49 14.31
CA PRO A 241 9.51 8.67 13.45
C PRO A 241 9.20 8.29 12.01
N LEU A 242 8.42 9.13 11.32
CA LEU A 242 8.17 8.98 9.89
C LEU A 242 9.51 9.07 9.13
N VAL A 243 9.70 8.17 8.16
CA VAL A 243 10.91 8.08 7.33
C VAL A 243 11.26 9.39 6.59
N PHE A 244 10.24 10.21 6.30
CA PHE A 244 10.31 11.50 5.61
C PHE A 244 10.22 12.71 6.57
N ALA A 245 10.45 12.53 7.87
CA ALA A 245 10.33 13.61 8.85
C ALA A 245 11.48 14.64 8.83
N GLU A 246 12.53 14.42 8.04
CA GLU A 246 13.67 15.34 7.96
C GLU A 246 13.22 16.68 7.33
N PRO A 247 13.68 17.85 7.83
CA PRO A 247 13.23 19.17 7.36
C PRO A 247 13.33 19.37 5.85
N ALA A 248 14.34 18.78 5.21
CA ALA A 248 14.54 18.87 3.77
C ALA A 248 13.35 18.33 2.94
N TRP A 249 12.60 17.34 3.45
CA TRP A 249 11.38 16.85 2.81
C TRP A 249 10.22 17.84 2.93
N GLN A 250 10.09 18.49 4.10
CA GLN A 250 9.07 19.51 4.35
C GLN A 250 9.31 20.73 3.47
N GLU A 251 10.54 21.26 3.46
CA GLU A 251 10.91 22.42 2.65
C GLU A 251 10.69 22.17 1.15
N GLU A 252 11.03 20.98 0.65
CA GLU A 252 10.80 20.66 -0.76
C GLU A 252 9.30 20.46 -1.04
N MET A 253 8.53 19.86 -0.13
CA MET A 253 7.08 19.72 -0.28
C MET A 253 6.37 21.09 -0.32
N GLU A 254 6.77 22.03 0.53
CA GLU A 254 6.27 23.40 0.52
C GLU A 254 6.51 24.09 -0.83
N LYS A 255 7.70 23.90 -1.43
CA LYS A 255 8.02 24.44 -2.77
C LYS A 255 7.13 23.86 -3.85
N GLN A 256 6.72 22.60 -3.73
CA GLN A 256 5.87 21.93 -4.72
C GLN A 256 4.37 22.13 -4.46
N LEU A 257 3.97 22.65 -3.29
CA LEU A 257 2.56 22.81 -2.90
C LEU A 257 1.72 23.61 -3.92
N PRO A 258 2.20 24.73 -4.51
CA PRO A 258 1.44 25.45 -5.54
C PRO A 258 1.11 24.59 -6.77
N LEU A 259 1.97 23.63 -7.11
CA LEU A 259 1.73 22.70 -8.23
C LEU A 259 0.69 21.62 -7.87
N LEU A 260 0.59 21.28 -6.59
CA LEU A 260 -0.40 20.32 -6.09
C LEU A 260 -1.80 20.94 -6.01
N THR A 261 -1.89 22.22 -5.63
CA THR A 261 -3.17 22.93 -5.46
C THR A 261 -3.73 23.53 -6.75
N SER A 262 -2.88 23.88 -7.73
CA SER A 262 -3.31 24.37 -9.06
C SER A 262 -3.86 23.29 -9.99
N SER A 263 -3.82 22.02 -9.56
CA SER A 263 -4.24 20.84 -10.32
C SER A 263 -5.55 20.22 -9.83
N LEU A 264 -6.30 20.94 -8.98
CA LEU A 264 -7.61 20.58 -8.42
C LEU A 264 -8.63 21.63 -8.82
#